data_AF-A0A1F5K5H1-F1
#
_entry.id   AF-A0A1F5K5H1-F1
#
_cell.length_a   1.000
_cell.length_b   1.000
_cell.length_c   1.000
_cell.angle_alpha   90.00
_cell.angle_beta   90.00
_cell.angle_gamma   90.00
#
_symmetry.space_group_name_H-M   'P 1'
#
loop_
_entity.id
_entity.type
_entity.pdbx_description
1 polymer ?
#
loop_
_entity_poly.entity_id
_entity_poly.type
_entity_poly.pdbx_seq_one_letter_code
_entity_poly.pdbx_strand_id
1 'polypeptide(L)' 'MKTIQRTTEVISISLPKKTAIKLEQARKVSGQSRSAFIGSLINKIAEEEKWQRIYEKGTKTAKRFKITSEEDIDRILHEG' A
#
# COMPACT_ATOMS: atom_id res chain seq x y z
N MET A 1 29.42 8.43 -24.27
CA MET A 1 28.94 7.27 -23.49
C MET A 1 27.64 7.66 -22.80
N LYS A 2 26.54 6.92 -22.98
CA LYS A 2 25.31 7.10 -22.19
C LYS A 2 25.54 6.47 -20.83
N THR A 3 25.60 7.28 -19.78
CA THR A 3 25.66 6.77 -18.39
C THR A 3 24.30 6.18 -18.05
N ILE A 4 24.20 4.85 -17.92
CA ILE A 4 22.97 4.20 -17.47
C ILE A 4 22.79 4.54 -15.99
N GLN A 5 21.86 5.44 -15.67
CA GLN A 5 21.47 5.69 -14.29
C GLN A 5 20.69 4.48 -13.75
N ARG A 6 21.16 3.93 -12.64
CA ARG A 6 20.41 2.90 -11.90
C ARG A 6 19.23 3.56 -11.18
N THR A 7 18.07 2.93 -11.27
CA THR A 7 16.85 3.33 -10.53
C THR A 7 16.68 2.56 -9.23
N THR A 8 17.66 1.72 -8.86
CA THR A 8 17.60 0.83 -7.70
C THR A 8 18.75 1.09 -6.75
N GLU A 9 18.46 1.10 -5.45
CA GLU A 9 19.45 1.16 -4.38
C GLU A 9 19.66 -0.21 -3.72
N VAL A 10 20.90 -0.56 -3.38
CA VAL A 10 21.22 -1.80 -2.68
C VAL A 10 21.16 -1.54 -1.18
N ILE A 11 20.36 -2.33 -0.47
CA ILE A 11 20.27 -2.29 0.99
C ILE A 11 20.84 -3.57 1.59
N SER A 12 21.42 -3.46 2.78
CA SER A 12 21.87 -4.59 3.59
C SER A 12 20.97 -4.71 4.83
N ILE A 13 20.39 -5.89 5.05
CA ILE A 13 19.46 -6.12 6.16
C ILE A 13 19.83 -7.38 6.93
N SER A 14 19.73 -7.30 8.26
CA SER A 14 19.86 -8.44 9.16
C SER A 14 18.49 -8.82 9.70
N LEU A 15 18.12 -10.09 9.58
CA LEU A 15 16.84 -10.61 10.07
C LEU A 15 17.07 -11.72 11.11
N PRO A 16 16.20 -11.84 12.13
CA PRO A 16 16.19 -13.03 12.98
C PRO A 16 16.11 -14.30 12.13
N LYS A 17 16.86 -15.35 12.49
CA LYS A 17 16.95 -16.60 11.70
C LYS A 17 15.59 -17.18 11.35
N LYS A 18 14.65 -17.18 12.30
CA LYS A 18 13.27 -17.65 12.09
C LYS A 18 12.54 -16.83 11.02
N THR A 19 12.72 -15.51 11.02
CA THR A 19 12.10 -14.60 10.04
C THR A 19 12.71 -14.78 8.66
N ALA A 20 14.04 -14.92 8.56
CA ALA A 20 14.71 -15.19 7.29
C ALA A 20 14.21 -16.49 6.65
N ILE A 21 14.04 -17.56 7.43
CA ILE A 21 13.49 -18.83 6.93
C ILE A 21 12.07 -18.65 6.37
N LYS A 22 11.19 -17.95 7.12
CA LYS A 22 9.82 -17.68 6.66
C LYS A 22 9.80 -16.86 5.37
N LEU A 23 10.64 -15.83 5.26
CA LEU A 23 10.78 -15.02 4.05
C LEU A 23 11.19 -15.88 2.86
N GLU A 24 12.18 -16.76 3.05
CA GLU A 24 12.66 -17.67 2.00
C GLU A 24 11.60 -18.67 1.55
N GLN A 25 10.78 -19.19 2.46
CA GLN A 25 9.68 -20.09 2.12
C GLN A 25 8.58 -19.33 1.36
N ALA A 26 8.14 -18.18 1.88
CA ALA A 26 7.06 -17.40 1.29
C ALA A 26 7.39 -16.91 -0.12
N ARG A 27 8.59 -16.36 -0.34
CA ARG A 27 9.00 -15.89 -1.68
C ARG A 27 9.07 -17.03 -2.70
N LYS A 28 9.41 -18.26 -2.26
CA LYS A 28 9.50 -19.42 -3.15
C LYS A 28 8.11 -19.85 -3.61
N VAL A 29 7.15 -19.86 -2.68
CA VAL A 29 5.74 -20.14 -2.98
C VAL A 29 5.20 -19.12 -3.98
N SER A 30 5.56 -17.83 -3.85
CA SER A 30 5.15 -16.79 -4.79
C SER A 30 5.99 -16.70 -6.07
N GLY A 31 7.04 -17.52 -6.22
CA GLY A 31 7.94 -17.50 -7.38
C GLY A 31 8.77 -16.21 -7.52
N GLN A 32 8.92 -15.43 -6.45
CA GLN A 32 9.57 -14.12 -6.48
C GLN A 32 11.04 -14.16 -6.04
N SER A 33 11.82 -13.23 -6.59
CA SER A 33 13.14 -12.90 -6.05
C SER A 33 13.02 -12.24 -4.67
N ARG A 34 14.10 -12.21 -3.89
CA ARG A 34 14.12 -11.57 -2.56
C ARG A 34 13.73 -10.10 -2.63
N SER A 35 14.32 -9.36 -3.56
CA SER A 35 14.05 -7.93 -3.73
C SER A 35 12.61 -7.68 -4.17
N ALA A 36 12.07 -8.47 -5.10
CA ALA A 36 10.68 -8.34 -5.54
C ALA A 36 9.70 -8.65 -4.41
N PHE A 37 9.94 -9.73 -3.65
CA PHE A 37 9.09 -10.10 -2.53
C PHE A 37 9.11 -9.03 -1.42
N ILE A 38 10.29 -8.60 -0.98
CA ILE A 38 10.43 -7.53 0.02
C ILE A 38 9.77 -6.23 -0.47
N GLY A 39 9.99 -5.85 -1.74
CA GLY A 39 9.33 -4.69 -2.34
C GLY A 39 7.81 -4.79 -2.31
N SER A 40 7.24 -5.95 -2.61
CA SER A 40 5.80 -6.17 -2.55
C SER A 40 5.23 -6.04 -1.14
N LEU A 41 5.95 -6.51 -0.11
CA LEU A 41 5.55 -6.35 1.28
C LEU A 41 5.54 -4.88 1.72
N ILE A 42 6.57 -4.11 1.32
CA ILE A 42 6.66 -2.68 1.60
C ILE A 42 5.50 -1.93 0.92
N ASN A 43 5.25 -2.21 -0.36
CA ASN A 43 4.16 -1.58 -1.10
C ASN A 43 2.78 -1.93 -0.52
N LYS A 44 2.60 -3.16 -0.04
CA LYS A 44 1.35 -3.57 0.61
C LYS A 44 1.07 -2.73 1.86
N ILE A 45 2.08 -2.53 2.71
CA ILE A 45 1.96 -1.67 3.90
C ILE A 45 1.63 -0.23 3.50
N ALA A 46 2.32 0.31 2.50
CA ALA A 46 2.08 1.68 2.02
C ALA A 46 0.65 1.87 1.46
N GLU A 47 0.14 0.88 0.73
CA GLU A 47 -1.24 0.92 0.22
C GLU A 47 -2.27 0.77 1.35
N GLU A 48 -2.02 -0.08 2.35
CA GLU A 48 -2.87 -0.19 3.54
C GLU A 48 -2.95 1.15 4.29
N GLU A 49 -1.82 1.81 4.53
CA GLU A 49 -1.77 3.14 5.15
C GLU A 49 -2.54 4.19 4.33
N LYS A 50 -2.40 4.15 3.00
CA LYS A 50 -3.10 5.06 2.09
C LYS A 50 -4.61 4.84 2.15
N TRP A 51 -5.07 3.59 2.10
CA TRP A 51 -6.48 3.24 2.21
C TRP A 51 -7.07 3.69 3.55
N GLN A 52 -6.35 3.50 4.65
CA GLN A 52 -6.78 3.95 5.96
C GLN A 52 -6.97 5.47 6.01
N ARG A 53 -6.05 6.25 5.44
CA ARG A 53 -6.18 7.71 5.32
C ARG A 53 -7.38 8.13 4.48
N ILE A 54 -7.62 7.46 3.35
CA ILE A 54 -8.78 7.73 2.48
C ILE A 54 -10.08 7.45 3.25
N TYR A 55 -10.14 6.33 3.95
CA TYR A 55 -11.29 5.94 4.75
C TYR A 55 -11.57 6.93 5.89
N GLU A 56 -10.55 7.36 6.62
CA GLU A 56 -10.68 8.39 7.66
C GLU A 56 -11.15 9.74 7.10
N LYS A 57 -10.63 10.14 5.94
CA LYS A 57 -11.07 11.37 5.26
C LYS A 57 -12.53 11.24 4.81
N GLY A 58 -12.90 10.11 4.22
CA GLY A 58 -14.26 9.82 3.77
C GLY A 58 -15.26 9.86 4.93
N THR A 59 -14.96 9.16 6.02
CA THR A 59 -15.82 9.15 7.23
C THR A 59 -15.98 10.53 7.86
N LYS A 60 -14.90 11.33 7.97
CA LYS A 60 -14.98 12.72 8.44
C LYS A 60 -15.82 13.60 7.51
N THR A 61 -15.67 13.42 6.20
CA THR A 61 -16.41 14.18 5.19
C THR A 61 -17.90 13.81 5.23
N ALA A 62 -18.23 12.52 5.25
CA ALA A 62 -19.60 12.04 5.37
C ALA A 62 -20.29 12.59 6.64
N LYS A 63 -19.60 12.56 7.80
CA LYS A 63 -20.10 13.17 9.04
C LYS A 63 -20.35 14.68 8.89
N ARG A 64 -19.41 15.41 8.28
CA ARG A 64 -19.53 16.87 8.08
C ARG A 64 -20.72 17.22 7.21
N PHE A 65 -20.97 16.44 6.16
CA PHE A 65 -22.05 16.68 5.19
C PHE A 65 -23.33 15.88 5.52
N LYS A 66 -23.36 15.17 6.65
CA LYS A 66 -24.46 14.28 7.07
C LYS A 66 -24.87 13.28 5.98
N ILE A 67 -23.90 12.82 5.18
CA ILE A 67 -24.12 11.81 4.14
C ILE A 67 -24.29 10.47 4.84
N THR A 68 -25.48 9.90 4.75
CA THR A 68 -25.84 8.62 5.36
C THR A 68 -26.38 7.61 4.36
N SER A 69 -26.76 8.06 3.16
CA SER A 69 -27.23 7.20 2.07
C SER A 69 -26.73 7.66 0.70
N GLU A 70 -26.98 6.85 -0.34
CA GLU A 70 -26.65 7.22 -1.73
C GLU A 70 -27.50 8.40 -2.22
N GLU A 71 -28.74 8.53 -1.76
CA GLU A 71 -29.61 9.67 -2.08
C GLU A 71 -29.05 11.00 -1.55
N ASP A 72 -28.37 10.99 -0.41
CA ASP A 72 -27.67 12.18 0.12
C ASP A 72 -26.53 12.63 -0.82
N ILE A 73 -25.87 11.68 -1.49
CA ILE A 73 -24.80 11.95 -2.46
C ILE A 73 -25.40 12.55 -3.74
N ASP A 74 -26.48 11.96 -4.22
CA ASP A 74 -27.14 12.40 -5.45
C ASP A 74 -27.67 13.83 -5.31
N ARG A 75 -28.24 14.16 -4.14
CA ARG A 75 -28.62 15.53 -3.79
C ARG A 75 -27.44 16.50 -3.86
N ILE A 76 -26.30 16.13 -3.30
CA ILE A 76 -25.10 17.00 -3.32
C ILE A 76 -24.58 17.22 -4.74
N LEU A 77 -24.68 16.22 -5.62
CA LEU A 77 -24.16 16.28 -6.98
C LEU A 77 -25.07 17.02 -7.96
N HIS A 78 -26.39 16.99 -7.74
CA HIS A 78 -27.39 17.49 -8.70
C HIS A 78 -28.16 18.71 -8.22
N GLU A 79 -28.19 18.99 -6.92
CA GLU A 79 -28.87 20.16 -6.34
C GLU A 79 -27.91 21.21 -5.77
N GLY A 80 -26.59 21.04 -6.00
CA GLY A 80 -25.52 21.94 -5.56
C GLY A 80 -25.17 23.05 -6.55
#